data_AF-A0A8J3WXN0-F1
#
_entry.id   AF-A0A8J3WXN0-F1
#
_cell.length_a   1.000
_cell.length_b   1.000
_cell.length_c   1.000
_cell.angle_alpha   90.00
_cell.angle_beta   90.00
_cell.angle_gamma   90.00
#
_symmetry.space_group_name_H-M   'P 1'
#
loop_
_entity.id
_entity.type
_entity.pdbx_description
1 polymer ?
#
loop_
_entity_poly.entity_id
_entity_poly.type
_entity_poly.pdbx_seq_one_letter_code
_entity_poly.pdbx_strand_id
1 'polypeptide(L)'
;MEVSQGGRTRVLDWRQNAGLDLAIHLAHAGDILRVESLQRDVLEMRACVGADAARLCAGRGTGADLAAIVEAAARYGAEGEDLVALGAADVAWWRLIIRGSGNVACLLAFNSLVGSALAVGQMPSGHRAEELLDVAALLLLQRHWRSGLAAGSVTA
;
A
#
# COMPACT_ATOMS: atom_id res chain seq x y z
N MET A 1 0.35 -26.34 -0.77
CA MET A 1 0.25 -27.80 -1.06
C MET A 1 0.64 -28.00 -2.49
N GLU A 2 1.47 -28.99 -2.79
CA GLU A 2 1.82 -29.36 -4.17
C GLU A 2 1.13 -30.69 -4.50
N VAL A 3 0.49 -30.76 -5.67
CA VAL A 3 -0.19 -31.96 -6.17
C VAL A 3 0.35 -32.30 -7.55
N SER A 4 1.13 -33.37 -7.64
CA SER A 4 1.52 -33.97 -8.92
C SER A 4 0.45 -34.98 -9.34
N GLN A 5 -0.11 -34.86 -10.55
CA GLN A 5 -1.11 -35.79 -11.07
C GLN A 5 -0.50 -37.21 -11.14
N GLY A 6 -0.97 -38.13 -10.29
CA GLY A 6 -0.44 -39.49 -10.11
C GLY A 6 0.49 -39.70 -8.90
N GLY A 7 0.73 -38.67 -8.07
CA GLY A 7 1.61 -38.72 -6.90
C GLY A 7 0.91 -38.42 -5.56
N ARG A 8 1.56 -38.78 -4.45
CA ARG A 8 1.12 -38.49 -3.07
C ARG A 8 1.10 -36.99 -2.77
N THR A 9 0.03 -36.49 -2.16
CA THR A 9 -0.05 -35.13 -1.59
C THR A 9 1.09 -34.89 -0.59
N ARG A 10 1.82 -33.78 -0.74
CA ARG A 10 2.86 -33.32 0.20
C ARG A 10 2.45 -32.00 0.86
N VAL A 11 2.56 -31.97 2.19
CA VAL A 11 2.48 -30.74 2.98
C VAL A 11 3.83 -30.03 2.90
N LEU A 12 3.83 -28.76 2.51
CA LEU A 12 5.04 -27.94 2.35
C LEU A 12 5.23 -27.04 3.57
N ASP A 13 6.48 -26.71 3.89
CA ASP A 13 6.80 -25.67 4.88
C ASP A 13 6.38 -24.30 4.32
N TRP A 14 5.44 -23.65 4.99
CA TRP A 14 4.87 -22.39 4.56
C TRP A 14 5.90 -21.25 4.61
N ARG A 15 6.90 -21.31 5.50
CA ARG A 15 7.92 -20.24 5.63
C ARG A 15 8.78 -20.10 4.38
N GLN A 16 8.86 -21.16 3.57
CA GLN A 16 9.68 -21.20 2.37
C GLN A 16 8.87 -21.14 1.08
N ASN A 17 7.55 -21.38 1.14
CA ASN A 17 6.74 -21.63 -0.06
C ASN A 17 5.46 -20.78 -0.14
N ALA A 18 5.01 -20.19 0.97
CA ALA A 18 3.78 -19.41 0.95
C ALA A 18 4.03 -17.98 0.45
N GLY A 19 3.05 -17.46 -0.30
CA GLY A 19 3.00 -16.07 -0.70
C GLY A 19 2.24 -15.21 0.31
N LEU A 20 2.05 -13.93 -0.05
CA LEU A 20 1.33 -12.95 0.76
C LEU A 20 -0.16 -13.31 0.95
N ASP A 21 -0.71 -14.17 0.08
CA ASP A 21 -2.03 -14.76 0.21
C ASP A 21 -2.20 -15.57 1.51
N LEU A 22 -1.11 -16.14 2.04
CA LEU A 22 -1.18 -16.81 3.34
C LEU A 22 -1.48 -15.82 4.47
N ALA A 23 -0.97 -14.58 4.41
CA ALA A 23 -1.29 -13.57 5.43
C ALA A 23 -2.81 -13.29 5.47
N ILE A 24 -3.46 -13.27 4.30
CA ILE A 24 -4.91 -13.14 4.17
C ILE A 24 -5.61 -14.32 4.85
N HIS A 25 -5.18 -15.54 4.52
CA HIS A 25 -5.78 -16.73 5.12
C HIS A 25 -5.60 -16.77 6.64
N LEU A 26 -4.40 -16.46 7.14
CA LEU A 26 -4.12 -16.43 8.58
C LEU A 26 -4.95 -15.37 9.32
N ALA A 27 -5.20 -14.21 8.71
CA ALA A 27 -6.05 -13.18 9.29
C ALA A 27 -7.51 -13.63 9.47
N HIS A 28 -8.02 -14.54 8.61
CA HIS A 28 -9.39 -15.07 8.70
C HIS A 28 -9.50 -16.42 9.41
N ALA A 29 -8.44 -17.22 9.41
CA ALA A 29 -8.46 -18.61 9.88
C ALA A 29 -8.46 -18.78 11.40
N GLY A 30 -8.25 -17.70 12.17
CA GLY A 30 -8.24 -17.76 13.64
C GLY A 30 -7.17 -18.71 14.21
N ASP A 31 -7.57 -19.56 15.16
CA ASP A 31 -6.73 -20.39 16.05
C ASP A 31 -5.82 -21.43 15.37
N ILE A 32 -5.96 -21.69 14.07
CA ILE A 32 -5.30 -22.81 13.38
C ILE A 32 -3.78 -22.56 13.22
N LEU A 33 -3.39 -21.30 13.01
CA LEU A 33 -2.00 -20.85 12.99
C LEU A 33 -1.97 -19.39 13.47
N ARG A 34 -1.70 -19.18 14.75
CA ARG A 34 -1.55 -17.84 15.30
C ARG A 34 -0.15 -17.31 15.04
N VAL A 35 -0.07 -16.26 14.24
CA VAL A 35 1.11 -15.40 14.13
C VAL A 35 0.75 -14.09 14.81
N GLU A 36 1.14 -13.95 16.09
CA GLU A 36 0.75 -12.79 16.92
C GLU A 36 1.20 -11.45 16.34
N SER A 37 2.33 -11.44 15.64
CA SER A 37 2.88 -10.24 15.00
C SER A 37 2.23 -9.89 13.67
N LEU A 38 1.38 -10.76 13.09
CA LEU A 38 0.94 -10.66 11.69
C LEU A 38 0.34 -9.30 11.34
N GLN A 39 -0.49 -8.75 12.22
CA GLN A 39 -1.10 -7.45 11.99
C GLN A 39 -0.04 -6.34 11.94
N ARG A 40 0.91 -6.33 12.88
CA ARG A 40 2.01 -5.37 12.89
C ARG A 40 2.88 -5.53 11.65
N ASP A 41 3.30 -6.75 11.34
CA ASP A 41 4.21 -7.05 10.23
C ASP A 41 3.60 -6.63 8.88
N VAL A 42 2.29 -6.82 8.71
CA VAL A 42 1.56 -6.36 7.52
C VAL A 42 1.53 -4.83 7.41
N LEU A 43 1.33 -4.14 8.53
CA LEU A 43 1.32 -2.68 8.57
C LEU A 43 2.72 -2.09 8.29
N GLU A 44 3.77 -2.68 8.86
CA GLU A 44 5.15 -2.31 8.58
C GLU A 44 5.49 -2.54 7.10
N MET A 45 5.14 -3.70 6.55
CA MET A 45 5.32 -3.99 5.12
C MET A 45 4.57 -2.99 4.25
N ARG A 46 3.33 -2.65 4.61
CA ARG A 46 2.53 -1.67 3.87
C ARG A 46 3.18 -0.30 3.87
N ALA A 47 3.68 0.18 5.02
CA ALA A 47 4.37 1.46 5.11
C ALA A 47 5.62 1.50 4.22
N CYS A 48 6.45 0.44 4.25
CA CYS A 48 7.65 0.34 3.41
C CYS A 48 7.31 0.31 1.91
N VAL A 49 6.40 -0.58 1.49
CA VAL A 49 5.98 -0.71 0.08
C VAL A 49 5.30 0.58 -0.39
N GLY A 50 4.52 1.20 0.48
CA GLY A 50 3.82 2.45 0.23
C GLY A 50 4.77 3.61 -0.03
N ALA A 51 5.79 3.79 0.82
CA ALA A 51 6.81 4.81 0.65
C ALA A 51 7.59 4.65 -0.67
N ASP A 52 7.99 3.42 -1.00
CA ASP A 52 8.68 3.13 -2.27
C ASP A 52 7.79 3.37 -3.49
N ALA A 53 6.52 2.96 -3.42
CA ALA A 53 5.57 3.23 -4.47
C ALA A 53 5.30 4.73 -4.64
N ALA A 54 5.22 5.49 -3.54
CA ALA A 54 5.09 6.95 -3.56
C ALA A 54 6.29 7.61 -4.24
N ARG A 55 7.51 7.20 -3.91
CA ARG A 55 8.74 7.68 -4.56
C ARG A 55 8.74 7.39 -6.07
N LEU A 56 8.39 6.16 -6.46
CA LEU A 56 8.29 5.79 -7.88
C LEU A 56 7.19 6.59 -8.59
N CYS A 57 6.04 6.75 -7.95
CA CYS A 57 4.91 7.53 -8.46
C CYS A 57 5.29 8.99 -8.66
N ALA A 58 6.05 9.56 -7.73
CA ALA A 58 6.56 10.91 -7.85
C ALA A 58 7.45 11.04 -9.10
N GLY A 59 8.27 10.03 -9.40
CA GLY A 59 9.16 10.01 -10.57
C GLY A 59 8.49 9.67 -11.90
N ARG A 60 7.41 8.89 -11.90
CA ARG A 60 6.79 8.32 -13.11
C ARG A 60 5.41 8.90 -13.43
N GLY A 61 4.66 9.31 -12.42
CA GLY A 61 3.31 9.84 -12.54
C GLY A 61 3.30 11.20 -13.22
N THR A 62 2.17 11.48 -13.89
CA THR A 62 1.89 12.77 -14.53
C THR A 62 1.54 13.84 -13.50
N GLY A 63 1.55 15.12 -13.90
CA GLY A 63 1.08 16.19 -13.03
C GLY A 63 -0.37 16.00 -12.56
N ALA A 64 -1.23 15.45 -13.41
CA ALA A 64 -2.61 15.13 -13.08
C ALA A 64 -2.71 14.00 -12.05
N ASP A 65 -1.90 12.95 -12.18
CA ASP A 65 -1.86 11.85 -11.20
C ASP A 65 -1.47 12.37 -9.82
N LEU A 66 -0.40 13.19 -9.76
CA LEU A 66 0.08 13.77 -8.50
C LEU A 66 -0.94 14.73 -7.88
N ALA A 67 -1.68 15.48 -8.70
CA ALA A 67 -2.76 16.34 -8.21
C ALA A 67 -3.92 15.51 -7.63
N ALA A 68 -4.33 14.44 -8.32
CA ALA A 68 -5.38 13.55 -7.86
C ALA A 68 -5.03 12.86 -6.53
N ILE A 69 -3.76 12.47 -6.35
CA ILE A 69 -3.28 11.85 -5.10
C ILE A 69 -3.34 12.85 -3.93
N VAL A 70 -2.90 14.09 -4.13
CA VAL A 70 -2.94 15.13 -3.08
C VAL A 70 -4.38 15.47 -2.70
N GLU A 71 -5.25 15.59 -3.69
CA GLU A 71 -6.67 15.85 -3.49
C GLU A 71 -7.36 14.71 -2.73
N ALA A 72 -7.06 13.45 -3.07
CA ALA A 72 -7.58 12.29 -2.35
C ALA A 72 -7.04 12.21 -0.90
N ALA A 73 -5.79 12.59 -0.65
CA ALA A 73 -5.23 12.68 0.70
C ALA A 73 -5.98 13.70 1.56
N ALA A 74 -6.29 14.88 0.99
CA ALA A 74 -7.04 15.93 1.69
C ALA A 74 -8.44 15.46 2.09
N ARG A 75 -9.15 14.77 1.19
CA ARG A 75 -10.46 14.18 1.49
C ARG A 75 -10.37 13.15 2.60
N TYR A 76 -9.41 12.24 2.50
CA TYR A 76 -9.20 11.21 3.52
C TYR A 76 -8.91 11.80 4.91
N GLY A 77 -8.11 12.86 4.99
CA GLY A 77 -7.84 13.56 6.26
C GLY A 77 -9.06 14.33 6.82
N ALA A 78 -10.07 14.59 6.00
CA ALA A 78 -11.32 15.26 6.38
C ALA A 78 -12.46 14.29 6.73
N GLU A 79 -12.32 12.99 6.41
CA GLU A 79 -13.31 11.97 6.76
C GLU A 79 -13.41 11.81 8.29
N GLY A 80 -14.66 11.77 8.78
CA GLY A 80 -14.99 11.72 10.21
C GLY A 80 -14.88 10.32 10.82
N GLU A 81 -15.79 9.97 11.74
CA GLU A 81 -15.72 8.71 12.51
C GLU A 81 -16.25 7.46 11.76
N ASP A 82 -16.72 7.61 10.51
CA ASP A 82 -17.16 6.47 9.71
C ASP A 82 -15.95 5.62 9.25
N LEU A 83 -15.66 4.58 10.02
CA LEU A 83 -14.55 3.66 9.76
C LEU A 83 -14.67 2.91 8.42
N VAL A 84 -15.88 2.72 7.90
CA VAL A 84 -16.10 2.06 6.61
C VAL A 84 -15.76 3.01 5.47
N ALA A 85 -16.26 4.26 5.54
CA ALA A 85 -15.93 5.30 4.57
C ALA A 85 -14.43 5.61 4.58
N LEU A 86 -13.82 5.71 5.76
CA LEU A 86 -12.38 5.87 5.94
C LEU A 86 -11.58 4.73 5.29
N GLY A 87 -11.98 3.48 5.51
CA GLY A 87 -11.32 2.33 4.90
C GLY A 87 -11.40 2.37 3.37
N ALA A 88 -12.55 2.75 2.81
CA ALA A 88 -12.72 2.88 1.36
C ALA A 88 -11.86 4.02 0.78
N ALA A 89 -11.83 5.17 1.46
CA ALA A 89 -11.02 6.32 1.06
C ALA A 89 -9.51 6.03 1.12
N ASP A 90 -9.04 5.34 2.15
CA ASP A 90 -7.67 4.86 2.27
C ASP A 90 -7.25 4.00 1.06
N VAL A 91 -8.07 2.99 0.76
CA VAL A 91 -7.81 2.07 -0.35
C VAL A 91 -7.79 2.80 -1.68
N ALA A 92 -8.71 3.74 -1.90
CA ALA A 92 -8.78 4.53 -3.12
C ALA A 92 -7.53 5.41 -3.29
N TRP A 93 -7.10 6.08 -2.21
CA TRP A 93 -5.93 6.93 -2.21
C TRP A 93 -4.64 6.16 -2.52
N TRP A 94 -4.40 5.04 -1.82
CA TRP A 94 -3.26 4.17 -2.11
C TRP A 94 -3.26 3.63 -3.52
N ARG A 95 -4.44 3.31 -4.07
CA ARG A 95 -4.53 2.78 -5.44
C ARG A 95 -4.07 3.80 -6.48
N LEU A 96 -4.25 5.09 -6.24
CA LEU A 96 -3.71 6.15 -7.11
C LEU A 96 -2.18 6.14 -7.09
N ILE A 97 -1.57 6.06 -5.90
CA ILE A 97 -0.12 6.00 -5.72
C ILE A 97 0.48 4.77 -6.40
N ILE A 98 -0.08 3.59 -6.11
CA ILE A 98 0.37 2.32 -6.67
C ILE A 98 0.28 2.34 -8.20
N ARG A 99 -0.80 2.86 -8.78
CA ARG A 99 -0.94 2.98 -10.24
C ARG A 99 0.10 3.94 -10.83
N GLY A 100 0.25 5.13 -10.23
CA GLY A 100 1.24 6.11 -10.68
C GLY A 100 2.68 5.61 -10.54
N SER A 101 2.95 4.68 -9.61
CA SER A 101 4.26 4.02 -9.50
C SER A 101 4.62 3.16 -10.71
N GLY A 102 3.63 2.66 -11.45
CA GLY A 102 3.83 1.71 -12.55
C GLY A 102 4.49 0.39 -12.13
N ASN A 103 4.51 0.04 -10.84
CA ASN A 103 5.13 -1.18 -10.34
C ASN A 103 4.09 -2.29 -10.12
N VAL A 104 4.10 -3.30 -10.99
CA VAL A 104 3.17 -4.44 -10.93
C VAL A 104 3.33 -5.27 -9.66
N ALA A 105 4.54 -5.40 -9.11
CA ALA A 105 4.76 -6.14 -7.87
C ALA A 105 4.13 -5.41 -6.68
N CYS A 106 4.27 -4.09 -6.61
CA CYS A 106 3.57 -3.27 -5.60
C CYS A 106 2.04 -3.39 -5.77
N LEU A 107 1.53 -3.42 -7.00
CA LEU A 107 0.10 -3.63 -7.26
C LEU A 107 -0.40 -4.99 -6.77
N LEU A 108 0.34 -6.07 -7.07
CA LEU A 108 -0.02 -7.41 -6.62
C LEU A 108 0.03 -7.50 -5.09
N ALA A 109 1.09 -6.98 -4.46
CA ALA A 109 1.18 -6.92 -3.00
C ALA A 109 0.00 -6.14 -2.39
N PHE A 110 -0.30 -4.96 -2.91
CA PHE A 110 -1.41 -4.14 -2.43
C PHE A 110 -2.77 -4.83 -2.59
N ASN A 111 -3.01 -5.51 -3.71
CA ASN A 111 -4.25 -6.27 -3.92
C ASN A 111 -4.42 -7.38 -2.88
N SER A 112 -3.33 -8.08 -2.53
CA SER A 112 -3.36 -9.08 -1.48
C SER A 112 -3.67 -8.47 -0.11
N LEU A 113 -3.07 -7.34 0.24
CA LEU A 113 -3.26 -6.73 1.56
C LEU A 113 -4.68 -6.17 1.76
N VAL A 114 -5.22 -5.47 0.76
CA VAL A 114 -6.53 -4.79 0.84
C VAL A 114 -7.71 -5.75 0.81
N GLY A 115 -7.57 -6.92 0.18
CA GLY A 115 -8.63 -7.93 0.11
C GLY A 115 -8.90 -8.66 1.43
N SER A 116 -8.26 -8.27 2.54
CA SER A 116 -8.30 -8.99 3.82
C SER A 116 -8.93 -8.18 4.96
N ALA A 117 -9.32 -8.85 6.05
CA ALA A 117 -9.75 -8.23 7.31
C ALA A 117 -8.70 -7.29 7.97
N LEU A 118 -7.51 -7.18 7.39
CA LEU A 118 -6.47 -6.20 7.75
C LEU A 118 -6.68 -4.84 7.06
N ALA A 119 -7.77 -4.67 6.33
CA ALA A 119 -8.17 -3.38 5.77
C ALA A 119 -8.34 -2.32 6.87
N VAL A 120 -7.89 -1.10 6.56
CA VAL A 120 -7.53 0.01 7.45
C VAL A 120 -8.63 0.50 8.42
N GLY A 121 -9.87 0.04 8.27
CA GLY A 121 -10.98 0.38 9.18
C GLY A 121 -10.74 0.04 10.65
N GLN A 122 -9.71 -0.75 10.98
CA GLN A 122 -9.32 -1.10 12.36
C GLN A 122 -8.01 -0.44 12.84
N MET A 123 -7.40 0.48 12.07
CA MET A 123 -6.15 1.15 12.48
C MET A 123 -6.38 2.33 13.42
N PRO A 124 -5.58 2.48 14.50
CA PRO A 124 -5.53 3.70 15.28
C PRO A 124 -5.25 4.91 14.37
N SER A 125 -5.97 6.00 14.58
CA SER A 125 -5.90 7.22 13.77
C SER A 125 -4.49 7.84 13.68
N GLY A 126 -3.66 7.68 14.73
CA GLY A 126 -2.29 8.21 14.76
C GLY A 126 -1.37 7.65 13.67
N HIS A 127 -1.39 6.33 13.43
CA HIS A 127 -0.54 5.71 12.41
C HIS A 127 -0.94 6.12 10.98
N ARG A 128 -2.25 6.33 10.74
CA ARG A 128 -2.74 6.82 9.45
C ARG A 128 -2.24 8.22 9.12
N ALA A 129 -2.23 9.11 10.11
CA ALA A 129 -1.77 10.48 9.92
C ALA A 129 -0.27 10.54 9.60
N GLU A 130 0.55 9.74 10.29
CA GLU A 130 1.99 9.64 10.03
C GLU A 130 2.28 9.11 8.61
N GLU A 131 1.62 8.02 8.21
CA GLU A 131 1.75 7.42 6.87
C GLU A 131 1.39 8.44 5.77
N LEU A 132 0.32 9.22 5.99
CA LEU A 132 -0.12 10.26 5.06
C LEU A 132 0.89 11.41 4.93
N LEU A 133 1.46 11.85 6.05
CA LEU A 133 2.43 12.94 6.08
C LEU A 133 3.71 12.57 5.33
N ASP A 134 4.23 11.36 5.52
CA ASP A 134 5.45 10.88 4.85
C ASP A 134 5.28 10.82 3.34
N VAL A 135 4.16 10.25 2.88
CA VAL A 135 3.83 10.16 1.45
C VAL A 135 3.62 11.55 0.84
N ALA A 136 2.86 12.42 1.53
CA ALA A 136 2.63 13.79 1.06
C ALA A 136 3.93 14.57 0.94
N ALA A 137 4.83 14.44 1.91
CA ALA A 137 6.16 15.06 1.89
C ALA A 137 6.98 14.60 0.67
N LEU A 138 7.01 13.29 0.39
CA LEU A 138 7.73 12.74 -0.77
C LEU A 138 7.19 13.29 -2.10
N LEU A 139 5.87 13.35 -2.25
CA LEU A 139 5.24 13.84 -3.48
C LEU A 139 5.46 15.35 -3.68
N LEU A 140 5.42 16.12 -2.58
CA LEU A 140 5.67 17.56 -2.61
C LEU A 140 7.13 17.87 -2.97
N LEU A 141 8.10 17.18 -2.36
CA LEU A 141 9.52 17.32 -2.67
C LEU A 141 9.80 17.08 -4.15
N GLN A 142 9.24 16.00 -4.71
CA GLN A 142 9.45 15.69 -6.11
C GLN A 142 8.80 16.71 -7.07
N ARG A 143 7.61 17.22 -6.72
CA ARG A 143 6.97 18.29 -7.49
C ARG A 143 7.87 19.52 -7.57
N HIS A 144 8.49 19.90 -6.45
CA HIS A 144 9.41 21.03 -6.38
C HIS A 144 10.66 20.80 -7.22
N TRP A 145 11.24 19.60 -7.20
CA TRP A 145 12.37 19.25 -8.08
C TRP A 145 12.00 19.35 -9.56
N ARG A 146 10.82 18.86 -9.96
CA ARG A 146 10.34 18.96 -11.35
C ARG A 146 10.10 20.40 -11.79
N SER A 147 9.50 21.24 -10.94
CA SER A 147 9.32 22.67 -11.25
C SER A 147 10.64 23.43 -11.29
N GLY A 148 11.59 23.09 -10.42
CA GLY A 148 12.93 23.68 -10.40
C GLY A 148 13.77 23.33 -11.63
N LEU A 149 13.70 22.08 -12.10
CA LEU A 149 14.37 21.64 -13.33
C LEU A 149 13.76 22.28 -14.60
N ALA A 150 12.44 22.49 -14.64
CA ALA A 150 11.77 23.17 -15.76
C ALA A 150 12.07 24.69 -15.79
N ALA A 151 12.30 25.31 -14.63
CA ALA A 151 12.71 26.72 -14.54
C ALA A 151 14.19 26.93 -14.87
N GLY A 152 15.04 25.92 -14.64
CA GLY A 152 16.48 25.96 -14.94
C GLY A 152 16.85 25.72 -16.41
N SER A 153 15.92 25.32 -17.28
CA SER A 153 16.17 25.04 -18.69
C SER A 153 15.84 26.20 -19.66
N VAL A 154 15.57 27.41 -19.15
CA VAL A 154 15.26 28.61 -19.95
C VAL A 154 16.42 29.63 -20.00
N THR A 155 17.58 29.31 -19.40
CA THR A 155 18.78 30.15 -19.52
C THR A 155 19.98 29.32 -19.97
N ALA A 156 20.07 29.06 -21.27
CA ALA A 156 21.29 28.67 -21.97
C ALA A 156 21.21 29.14 -23.42
#